data_AF-A0A6L7KNV8-F1
#
_entry.id   AF-A0A6L7KNV8-F1
#
_cell.length_a   1.000
_cell.length_b   1.000
_cell.length_c   1.000
_cell.angle_alpha   90.00
_cell.angle_beta   90.00
_cell.angle_gamma   90.00
#
_symmetry.space_group_name_H-M   'P 1'
#
loop_
_entity.id
_entity.type
_entity.pdbx_description
1 polymer ?
#
loop_
_entity_poly.entity_id
_entity_poly.type
_entity_poly.pdbx_seq_one_letter_code
_entity_poly.pdbx_strand_id
1 'polypeptide(L)'
;GWATPTEGAGMGAFGSIVLTLLYRRFSWSSTYDALKKTLEISVLILFLVAASNFFGAVFSRLGTPTMITELLLSWELSAAMVVILILALIFLLGWPLEWVPIVLIILPILYPLLIELQVDKGWFAILVAVCLQTAWLSPPVALSAYFLKGVVPSWDLKDIYPGMMQFMVIQLLGLAIVFLFPAIATWLPGYMYGN
;
A
#
# COMPACT_ATOMS: atom_id res chain seq x y z
N GLY A 1 7.54 -12.74 -10.15
CA GLY A 1 7.47 -12.62 -11.62
C GLY A 1 8.86 -12.82 -12.20
N TRP A 2 9.01 -12.87 -13.52
CA TRP A 2 10.31 -13.03 -14.20
C TRP A 2 11.22 -11.81 -14.07
N ALA A 3 10.66 -10.65 -13.72
CA ALA A 3 11.38 -9.42 -13.43
C ALA A 3 10.93 -8.90 -12.05
N THR A 4 11.85 -8.27 -11.33
CA THR A 4 11.55 -7.49 -10.14
C THR A 4 10.68 -6.27 -10.50
N PRO A 5 9.91 -5.70 -9.56
CA PRO A 5 9.12 -4.50 -9.83
C PRO A 5 9.94 -3.35 -10.42
N THR A 6 11.20 -3.20 -9.98
CA THR A 6 12.17 -2.21 -10.47
C THR A 6 12.59 -2.49 -11.91
N GLU A 7 12.88 -3.74 -12.25
CA GLU A 7 13.21 -4.13 -13.63
C GLU A 7 12.01 -3.97 -14.57
N GLY A 8 10.81 -4.32 -14.11
CA GLY A 8 9.57 -4.11 -14.85
C GLY A 8 9.30 -2.62 -15.13
N ALA A 9 9.45 -1.76 -14.13
CA ALA A 9 9.33 -0.32 -14.28
C ALA A 9 10.40 0.24 -15.24
N GLY A 10 11.64 -0.24 -15.15
CA GLY A 10 12.73 0.16 -16.04
C GLY A 10 12.44 -0.17 -17.50
N MET A 11 11.95 -1.37 -17.79
CA MET A 11 11.54 -1.77 -19.15
C MET A 11 10.35 -0.93 -19.66
N GLY A 12 9.40 -0.58 -18.80
CA GLY A 12 8.29 0.32 -19.15
C GLY A 12 8.75 1.74 -19.50
N ALA A 13 9.71 2.28 -18.74
CA ALA A 13 10.31 3.58 -19.02
C ALA A 13 11.11 3.57 -20.35
N PHE A 14 11.92 2.52 -20.56
CA PHE A 14 12.66 2.33 -21.81
C PHE A 14 11.71 2.22 -23.01
N GLY A 15 10.67 1.39 -22.90
CA GLY A 15 9.65 1.25 -23.94
C GLY A 15 8.93 2.57 -24.25
N SER A 16 8.65 3.39 -23.23
CA SER A 16 8.04 4.72 -23.42
C SER A 16 8.96 5.67 -24.20
N ILE A 17 10.27 5.64 -23.96
CA ILE A 17 11.25 6.43 -24.72
C ILE A 17 11.28 5.97 -26.18
N VAL A 18 11.37 4.66 -26.41
CA VAL A 18 11.38 4.07 -27.76
C VAL A 18 10.11 4.44 -28.52
N LEU A 19 8.92 4.28 -27.93
CA LEU A 19 7.65 4.64 -28.56
C LEU A 19 7.57 6.13 -28.89
N THR A 20 8.05 6.99 -27.98
CA THR A 20 8.03 8.44 -28.18
C THR A 20 8.96 8.86 -29.33
N LEU A 21 10.11 8.18 -29.49
CA LEU A 21 11.01 8.35 -30.63
C LEU A 21 10.36 7.88 -31.94
N LEU A 22 9.76 6.69 -31.95
CA LEU A 22 9.08 6.12 -33.13
C LEU A 22 7.91 6.99 -33.59
N TYR A 23 7.13 7.55 -32.66
CA TYR A 23 6.05 8.50 -32.97
C TYR A 23 6.53 9.91 -33.29
N ARG A 24 7.85 10.17 -33.27
CA ARG A 24 8.46 11.49 -33.51
C ARG A 24 7.91 12.60 -32.60
N ARG A 25 7.53 12.23 -31.37
CA ARG A 25 7.02 13.15 -30.33
C ARG A 25 8.06 13.43 -29.23
N PHE A 26 9.29 12.99 -29.42
CA PHE A 26 10.36 13.20 -28.44
C PHE A 26 10.74 14.68 -28.37
N SER A 27 10.71 15.22 -27.15
CA SER A 27 11.15 16.59 -26.86
C SER A 27 11.99 16.59 -25.59
N TRP A 28 13.15 17.25 -25.64
CA TRP A 28 14.03 17.38 -24.49
C TRP A 28 13.33 18.08 -23.31
N SER A 29 12.48 19.07 -23.60
CA SER A 29 11.66 19.74 -22.58
C SER A 29 10.74 18.75 -21.86
N SER A 30 10.02 17.90 -22.62
CA SER A 30 9.09 16.92 -22.03
C SER A 30 9.83 15.86 -21.22
N THR A 31 11.01 15.44 -21.65
CA THR A 31 11.85 14.49 -20.90
C THR A 31 12.35 15.12 -19.61
N TYR A 32 12.82 16.36 -19.65
CA TYR A 32 13.26 17.08 -18.45
C TYR A 32 12.12 17.28 -17.44
N ASP A 33 10.94 17.66 -17.91
CA ASP A 33 9.75 17.80 -17.04
C ASP A 33 9.35 16.46 -16.40
N ALA A 34 9.43 15.37 -17.14
CA ALA A 34 9.18 14.03 -16.60
C ALA A 34 10.21 13.65 -15.51
N LEU A 35 11.51 13.86 -15.78
CA LEU A 35 12.57 13.61 -14.81
C LEU A 35 12.41 14.46 -13.54
N LYS A 36 12.06 15.74 -13.68
CA LYS A 36 11.82 16.63 -12.55
C LYS A 36 10.66 16.13 -11.70
N LYS A 37 9.53 15.76 -12.31
CA LYS A 37 8.38 15.18 -11.58
C LYS A 37 8.74 13.88 -10.87
N THR A 38 9.50 12.99 -11.53
CA THR A 38 9.99 11.76 -10.91
C THR A 38 10.86 12.08 -9.69
N LEU A 39 11.78 13.03 -9.81
CA LEU A 39 12.66 13.45 -8.72
C LEU A 39 11.88 14.07 -7.55
N GLU A 40 10.90 14.94 -7.82
CA GLU A 40 10.03 15.52 -6.79
C GLU A 40 9.30 14.45 -5.98
N ILE A 41 8.71 13.45 -6.66
CA ILE A 41 8.04 12.32 -6.00
C ILE A 41 9.05 11.50 -5.19
N SER A 42 10.21 11.16 -5.77
CA SER A 42 11.25 10.38 -5.08
C SER A 42 11.78 11.09 -3.83
N VAL A 43 12.01 12.40 -3.90
CA VAL A 43 12.48 13.21 -2.75
C VAL A 43 11.43 13.23 -1.64
N LEU A 44 10.15 13.40 -1.98
CA LEU A 44 9.06 13.35 -1.01
C LEU A 44 9.02 12.00 -0.29
N ILE A 45 9.12 10.90 -1.05
CA ILE A 45 9.17 9.54 -0.48
C ILE A 45 10.39 9.39 0.44
N LEU A 46 11.60 9.71 -0.03
CA LEU A 46 12.83 9.56 0.77
C LEU A 46 12.81 10.41 2.05
N PHE A 47 12.28 11.63 1.98
CA PHE A 47 12.11 12.49 3.13
C PHE A 47 11.13 11.88 4.15
N LEU A 48 10.02 11.30 3.67
CA LEU A 48 9.03 10.65 4.51
C LEU A 48 9.59 9.36 5.14
N VAL A 49 10.40 8.58 4.42
CA VAL A 49 11.15 7.45 4.99
C VAL A 49 12.06 7.92 6.12
N ALA A 50 12.83 8.99 5.90
CA ALA A 50 13.74 9.51 6.93
C ALA A 50 12.99 9.99 8.18
N ALA A 51 11.92 10.78 7.99
CA ALA A 51 11.08 11.27 9.07
C ALA A 51 10.38 10.14 9.84
N SER A 52 9.87 9.13 9.13
CA SER A 52 9.20 7.98 9.73
C SER A 52 10.14 7.09 10.54
N ASN A 53 11.37 6.87 10.08
CA ASN A 53 12.38 6.13 10.83
C ASN A 53 12.74 6.85 12.14
N PHE A 54 12.90 8.18 12.09
CA PHE A 54 13.13 8.97 13.29
C PHE A 54 11.94 8.86 14.26
N PHE A 55 10.71 9.01 13.74
CA PHE A 55 9.49 8.88 14.55
C PHE A 55 9.36 7.49 15.18
N GLY A 56 9.53 6.42 14.39
CA GLY A 56 9.47 5.04 14.88
C GLY A 56 10.51 4.75 15.96
N ALA A 57 11.73 5.28 15.82
CA ALA A 57 12.78 5.15 16.83
C ALA A 57 12.43 5.87 18.14
N VAL A 58 11.89 7.09 18.07
CA VAL A 58 11.44 7.83 19.27
C VAL A 58 10.24 7.14 19.91
N PHE A 59 9.25 6.74 19.12
CA PHE A 59 8.04 6.06 19.58
C PHE A 59 8.35 4.73 20.27
N SER A 60 9.28 3.95 19.71
CA SER A 60 9.77 2.72 20.34
C SER A 60 10.52 3.01 21.65
N ARG A 61 11.36 4.05 21.71
CA ARG A 61 12.06 4.45 22.94
C ARG A 61 11.12 4.92 24.05
N LEU A 62 9.98 5.50 23.71
CA LEU A 62 8.96 5.92 24.67
C LEU A 62 8.18 4.74 25.29
N GLY A 63 8.43 3.50 24.85
CA GLY A 63 7.72 2.32 25.36
C GLY A 63 6.26 2.22 24.88
N THR A 64 5.88 3.02 23.88
CA THR A 64 4.49 3.06 23.41
C THR A 64 4.00 1.74 22.79
N PRO A 65 4.81 0.95 22.07
CA PRO A 65 4.37 -0.37 21.63
C PRO A 65 3.94 -1.26 22.79
N THR A 66 4.74 -1.30 23.86
CA THR A 66 4.47 -2.09 25.07
C THR A 66 3.21 -1.61 25.76
N MET A 67 2.99 -0.29 25.85
CA MET A 67 1.76 0.31 26.37
C MET A 67 0.52 -0.08 25.54
N ILE A 68 0.62 -0.07 24.21
CA ILE A 68 -0.48 -0.47 23.31
C ILE A 68 -0.75 -1.98 23.46
N THR A 69 0.29 -2.80 23.52
CA THR A 69 0.15 -4.25 23.73
C THR A 69 -0.51 -4.54 25.08
N GLU A 70 -0.07 -3.90 26.17
CA GLU A 70 -0.68 -4.05 27.49
C GLU A 70 -2.15 -3.60 27.50
N LEU A 71 -2.47 -2.49 26.83
CA LEU A 71 -3.85 -2.03 26.68
C LEU A 71 -4.71 -3.06 25.91
N LEU A 72 -4.20 -3.63 24.82
CA LEU A 72 -4.94 -4.62 24.03
C LEU A 72 -5.03 -5.98 24.75
N LEU A 73 -4.00 -6.38 25.49
CA LEU A 73 -4.01 -7.57 26.34
C LEU A 73 -4.98 -7.41 27.51
N SER A 74 -5.17 -6.20 28.02
CA SER A 74 -6.19 -5.91 29.05
C SER A 74 -7.62 -6.15 28.56
N TRP A 75 -7.82 -6.19 27.23
CA TRP A 75 -9.10 -6.50 26.60
C TRP A 75 -9.23 -8.00 26.25
N GLU A 76 -8.25 -8.83 26.63
CA GLU A 76 -8.18 -10.28 26.36
C GLU A 76 -8.39 -10.63 24.87
N LEU A 77 -7.97 -9.73 23.97
CA LEU A 77 -8.17 -9.92 22.54
C LEU A 77 -7.22 -10.97 21.97
N SER A 78 -7.73 -11.79 21.04
CA SER A 78 -6.89 -12.67 20.24
C SER A 78 -6.03 -11.86 19.25
N ALA A 79 -4.84 -12.37 18.89
CA ALA A 79 -3.97 -11.72 17.91
C ALA A 79 -4.68 -11.45 16.56
N ALA A 80 -5.57 -12.35 16.15
CA ALA A 80 -6.41 -12.19 14.96
C ALA A 80 -7.33 -10.95 15.06
N MET A 81 -7.93 -10.72 16.23
CA MET A 81 -8.79 -9.55 16.46
C MET A 81 -7.98 -8.25 16.45
N VAL A 82 -6.77 -8.26 17.02
CA VAL A 82 -5.86 -7.11 16.93
C VAL A 82 -5.49 -6.79 15.48
N VAL A 83 -5.19 -7.81 14.67
CA VAL A 83 -4.92 -7.62 13.23
C VAL A 83 -6.15 -7.02 12.52
N ILE A 84 -7.37 -7.47 12.81
CA ILE A 84 -8.59 -6.89 12.25
C ILE A 84 -8.72 -5.41 12.63
N LEU A 85 -8.49 -5.06 13.90
CA LEU A 85 -8.54 -3.66 14.36
C LEU A 85 -7.50 -2.78 13.66
N ILE A 86 -6.28 -3.30 13.47
CA ILE A 86 -5.22 -2.62 12.72
C ILE A 86 -5.63 -2.43 11.26
N LEU A 87 -6.16 -3.46 10.60
CA LEU A 87 -6.62 -3.36 9.21
C LEU A 87 -7.77 -2.37 9.08
N ALA A 88 -8.70 -2.33 10.02
CA ALA A 88 -9.78 -1.35 10.05
C ALA A 88 -9.25 0.07 10.22
N LEU A 89 -8.28 0.28 11.12
CA LEU A 89 -7.60 1.57 11.29
C LEU A 89 -6.90 1.99 9.99
N ILE A 90 -6.13 1.10 9.37
CA ILE A 90 -5.43 1.36 8.10
C ILE A 90 -6.43 1.70 6.99
N PHE A 91 -7.54 0.97 6.90
CA PHE A 91 -8.59 1.23 5.91
C PHE A 91 -9.19 2.63 6.08
N LEU A 92 -9.50 3.02 7.33
CA LEU A 92 -10.02 4.36 7.64
C LEU A 92 -9.00 5.46 7.37
N LEU A 93 -7.73 5.24 7.71
CA LEU A 93 -6.64 6.17 7.43
C LEU A 93 -6.38 6.31 5.92
N GLY A 94 -6.67 5.27 5.14
CA GLY A 94 -6.54 5.25 3.68
C GLY A 94 -7.50 6.18 2.93
N TRP A 95 -8.52 6.74 3.60
CA TRP A 95 -9.36 7.78 2.98
C TRP A 95 -8.67 9.14 2.89
N PRO A 96 -8.23 9.77 4.00
CA PRO A 96 -7.55 11.06 3.94
C PRO A 96 -6.07 10.95 3.55
N LEU A 97 -5.41 9.82 3.77
CA LEU A 97 -3.98 9.65 3.53
C LEU A 97 -3.71 8.80 2.30
N GLU A 98 -2.61 9.13 1.62
CA GLU A 98 -2.05 8.32 0.55
C GLU A 98 -1.36 7.06 1.14
N TRP A 99 -1.24 5.98 0.36
CA TRP A 99 -0.72 4.70 0.88
C TRP A 99 0.75 4.77 1.31
N VAL A 100 1.57 5.62 0.69
CA VAL A 100 2.99 5.83 1.02
C VAL A 100 3.14 6.35 2.46
N PRO A 101 2.48 7.46 2.90
CA PRO A 101 2.46 7.86 4.29
C PRO A 101 2.08 6.75 5.28
N ILE A 102 1.08 5.93 4.94
CA ILE A 102 0.62 4.85 5.82
C ILE A 102 1.70 3.77 5.95
N VAL A 103 2.23 3.32 4.82
CA VAL A 103 3.26 2.26 4.80
C VAL A 103 4.55 2.72 5.49
N LEU A 104 4.91 3.98 5.32
CA LEU A 104 6.17 4.47 5.86
C LEU A 104 6.05 4.95 7.30
N ILE A 105 4.95 5.57 7.72
CA ILE A 105 4.81 6.09 9.10
C ILE A 105 4.09 5.09 10.00
N ILE A 106 2.91 4.63 9.59
CA ILE A 106 2.02 3.85 10.46
C ILE A 106 2.53 2.42 10.64
N LEU A 107 3.03 1.77 9.59
CA LEU A 107 3.52 0.38 9.73
C LEU A 107 4.74 0.25 10.66
N PRO A 108 5.79 1.11 10.59
CA PRO A 108 6.90 1.01 11.54
C PRO A 108 6.48 1.26 12.99
N ILE A 109 5.46 2.08 13.22
CA ILE A 109 4.88 2.29 14.56
C ILE A 109 4.22 1.00 15.08
N LEU A 110 3.51 0.29 14.21
CA LEU A 110 2.82 -0.96 14.54
C LEU A 110 3.73 -2.18 14.52
N TYR A 111 4.89 -2.09 13.87
CA TYR A 111 5.80 -3.23 13.69
C TYR A 111 6.25 -3.90 15.01
N PRO A 112 6.61 -3.16 16.08
CA PRO A 112 6.97 -3.80 17.34
C PRO A 112 5.80 -4.55 17.99
N LEU A 113 4.57 -4.03 17.87
CA LEU A 113 3.34 -4.71 18.33
C LEU A 113 3.14 -6.05 17.61
N LEU A 114 3.39 -6.11 16.30
CA LEU A 114 3.28 -7.36 15.53
C LEU A 114 4.31 -8.42 15.96
N ILE A 115 5.51 -7.98 16.35
CA ILE A 115 6.55 -8.88 16.89
C ILE A 115 6.10 -9.46 18.22
N GLU A 116 5.57 -8.62 19.13
CA GLU A 116 5.09 -9.06 20.44
C GLU A 116 3.92 -10.05 20.32
N LEU A 117 3.02 -9.83 19.36
CA LEU A 117 1.90 -10.73 19.06
C LEU A 117 2.28 -11.97 18.22
N GLN A 118 3.55 -12.12 17.86
CA GLN A 118 4.07 -13.22 17.03
C GLN A 118 3.33 -13.38 15.69
N VAL A 119 2.90 -12.27 15.10
CA VAL A 119 2.22 -12.26 13.80
C VAL A 119 3.22 -12.48 12.67
N ASP A 120 2.88 -13.34 11.70
CA ASP A 120 3.70 -13.52 10.50
C ASP A 120 3.73 -12.22 9.67
N LYS A 121 4.94 -11.72 9.45
CA LYS A 121 5.17 -10.41 8.80
C LYS A 121 4.77 -10.42 7.33
N GLY A 122 4.99 -11.53 6.63
CA GLY A 122 4.68 -11.65 5.20
C GLY A 122 3.17 -11.68 4.97
N TRP A 123 2.47 -12.48 5.76
CA TRP A 123 1.01 -12.54 5.79
C TRP A 123 0.41 -11.17 6.12
N PHE A 124 0.88 -10.51 7.19
CA PHE A 124 0.40 -9.19 7.55
C PHE A 124 0.67 -8.15 6.46
N ALA A 125 1.86 -8.15 5.85
CA ALA A 125 2.19 -7.24 4.75
C ALA A 125 1.24 -7.41 3.55
N ILE A 126 0.87 -8.65 3.21
CA ILE A 126 -0.06 -8.93 2.12
C ILE A 126 -1.48 -8.46 2.47
N LEU A 127 -1.94 -8.69 3.71
CA LEU A 127 -3.23 -8.17 4.18
C LEU A 127 -3.29 -6.64 4.09
N VAL A 128 -2.23 -5.96 4.53
CA VAL A 128 -2.14 -4.49 4.45
C VAL A 128 -2.12 -4.03 2.99
N ALA A 129 -1.39 -4.71 2.09
CA ALA A 129 -1.35 -4.35 0.68
C ALA A 129 -2.74 -4.42 0.03
N VAL A 130 -3.48 -5.52 0.25
CA VAL A 130 -4.86 -5.68 -0.24
C VAL A 130 -5.81 -4.67 0.42
N CYS A 131 -5.64 -4.40 1.71
CA CYS A 131 -6.44 -3.42 2.45
C CYS A 131 -6.24 -2.00 1.90
N LEU A 132 -5.00 -1.56 1.68
CA LEU A 132 -4.68 -0.25 1.11
C LEU A 132 -5.22 -0.10 -0.31
N GLN A 133 -5.10 -1.16 -1.13
CA GLN A 133 -5.70 -1.17 -2.47
C GLN A 133 -7.22 -1.01 -2.40
N THR A 134 -7.87 -1.67 -1.44
CA THR A 134 -9.32 -1.58 -1.23
C THR A 134 -9.73 -0.18 -0.75
N ALA A 135 -8.96 0.43 0.16
CA ALA A 135 -9.19 1.79 0.64
C ALA A 135 -9.11 2.81 -0.51
N TRP A 136 -8.13 2.64 -1.41
CA TRP A 136 -7.94 3.50 -2.59
C TRP A 136 -9.11 3.46 -3.61
N LEU A 137 -9.85 2.35 -3.62
CA LEU A 137 -11.03 2.17 -4.47
C LEU A 137 -12.32 2.63 -3.77
N SER A 138 -12.30 2.73 -2.44
CA SER A 138 -13.49 2.96 -1.64
C SER A 138 -14.02 4.40 -1.73
N PRO A 139 -15.33 4.60 -1.96
CA PRO A 139 -15.97 5.89 -1.67
C PRO A 139 -15.79 6.19 -0.17
N PRO A 140 -15.36 7.39 0.26
CA PRO A 140 -15.62 8.72 -0.33
C PRO A 140 -14.46 9.37 -1.09
N VAL A 141 -13.23 8.84 -1.00
CA VAL A 141 -12.01 9.40 -1.62
C VAL A 141 -11.48 8.46 -2.68
N ALA A 142 -12.37 8.01 -3.57
CA ALA A 142 -12.08 7.06 -4.64
C ALA A 142 -11.22 7.69 -5.76
N LEU A 143 -9.96 8.00 -5.48
CA LEU A 143 -9.02 8.68 -6.40
C LEU A 143 -8.91 7.98 -7.76
N SER A 144 -9.01 6.66 -7.75
CA SER A 144 -9.07 5.83 -8.97
C SER A 144 -10.27 6.17 -9.88
N ALA A 145 -11.45 6.47 -9.31
CA ALA A 145 -12.63 6.91 -10.08
C ALA A 145 -12.36 8.25 -10.79
N TYR A 146 -11.71 9.18 -10.08
CA TYR A 146 -11.36 10.50 -10.61
C TYR A 146 -10.29 10.43 -11.70
N PHE A 147 -9.32 9.52 -11.57
CA PHE A 147 -8.35 9.26 -12.65
C PHE A 147 -9.04 8.72 -13.90
N LEU A 148 -9.97 7.76 -13.75
CA LEU A 148 -10.71 7.22 -14.89
C LEU A 148 -11.58 8.29 -15.56
N LYS A 149 -12.25 9.15 -14.78
CA LYS A 149 -13.00 10.31 -15.30
C LYS A 149 -12.09 11.30 -16.03
N GLY A 150 -10.83 11.47 -15.59
CA GLY A 150 -9.84 12.30 -16.28
C GLY A 150 -9.40 11.74 -17.63
N VAL A 151 -9.32 10.41 -17.76
CA VAL A 151 -8.97 9.72 -19.01
C VAL A 151 -10.16 9.61 -19.96
N VAL A 152 -11.37 9.39 -19.43
CA VAL A 152 -12.62 9.26 -20.19
C VAL A 152 -13.67 10.24 -19.66
N PRO A 153 -13.62 11.52 -20.08
CA PRO A 153 -14.51 12.57 -19.56
C PRO A 153 -16.00 12.33 -19.82
N SER A 154 -16.33 11.52 -20.83
CA SER A 154 -17.71 11.21 -21.22
C SER A 154 -18.46 10.30 -20.25
N TRP A 155 -17.77 9.56 -19.38
CA TRP A 155 -18.42 8.64 -18.43
C TRP A 155 -18.75 9.35 -17.13
N ASP A 156 -19.96 9.23 -16.62
CA ASP A 156 -20.29 9.83 -15.34
C ASP A 156 -19.75 9.02 -14.16
N LEU A 157 -19.44 9.70 -13.05
CA LEU A 157 -18.99 9.01 -11.83
C LEU A 157 -20.03 8.01 -11.34
N LYS A 158 -21.32 8.24 -11.63
CA LYS A 158 -22.43 7.32 -11.33
C LYS A 158 -22.32 5.99 -12.08
N ASP A 159 -21.67 5.97 -13.25
CA ASP A 159 -21.46 4.74 -14.03
C ASP A 159 -20.17 4.03 -13.57
N ILE A 160 -19.18 4.81 -13.13
CA ILE A 160 -17.88 4.30 -12.67
C ILE A 160 -18.00 3.65 -11.28
N TYR A 161 -18.73 4.26 -10.35
CA TYR A 161 -18.82 3.79 -8.97
C TYR A 161 -19.38 2.36 -8.81
N PRO A 162 -20.45 1.94 -9.49
CA PRO A 162 -20.96 0.57 -9.38
C PRO A 162 -19.93 -0.48 -9.80
N GLY A 163 -19.20 -0.25 -10.90
CA GLY A 163 -18.14 -1.15 -11.35
C GLY A 163 -16.98 -1.24 -10.36
N MET A 164 -16.62 -0.10 -9.76
CA MET A 164 -15.61 -0.08 -8.69
C MET A 164 -16.07 -0.80 -7.43
N MET A 165 -17.33 -0.63 -7.02
CA MET A 165 -17.90 -1.32 -5.86
C MET A 165 -17.92 -2.84 -6.07
N GLN A 166 -18.24 -3.32 -7.27
CA GLN A 166 -18.15 -4.76 -7.60
C GLN A 166 -16.71 -5.28 -7.44
N PHE A 167 -15.71 -4.53 -7.91
CA PHE A 167 -14.32 -4.91 -7.75
C PHE A 167 -13.86 -4.87 -6.28
N MET A 168 -14.35 -3.90 -5.49
CA MET A 168 -14.08 -3.85 -4.05
C MET A 168 -14.64 -5.06 -3.30
N VAL A 169 -15.83 -5.55 -3.66
CA VAL A 169 -16.38 -6.77 -3.05
C VAL A 169 -15.43 -7.95 -3.30
N ILE A 170 -14.89 -8.08 -4.52
CA ILE A 170 -13.90 -9.12 -4.85
C ILE A 170 -12.61 -8.94 -4.03
N GLN A 171 -12.15 -7.70 -3.85
CA GLN A 171 -10.97 -7.40 -3.00
C GLN A 171 -11.20 -7.78 -1.53
N LEU A 172 -12.37 -7.47 -0.97
CA LEU A 172 -12.73 -7.84 0.40
C LEU A 172 -12.84 -9.35 0.57
N LEU A 173 -13.38 -10.05 -0.43
CA LEU A 173 -13.38 -11.52 -0.45
C LEU A 173 -11.96 -12.08 -0.49
N GLY A 174 -11.09 -11.51 -1.33
CA GLY A 174 -9.67 -11.85 -1.38
C GLY A 174 -8.97 -11.62 -0.05
N LEU A 175 -9.21 -10.48 0.60
CA LEU A 175 -8.69 -10.14 1.92
C LEU A 175 -9.16 -11.16 2.97
N ALA A 176 -10.45 -11.51 2.99
CA ALA A 176 -11.00 -12.50 3.91
C ALA A 176 -10.40 -13.90 3.68
N ILE A 177 -10.20 -14.30 2.43
CA ILE A 177 -9.55 -15.57 2.08
C ILE A 177 -8.10 -15.60 2.56
N VAL A 178 -7.32 -14.55 2.30
CA VAL A 178 -5.93 -14.46 2.79
C VAL A 178 -5.88 -14.45 4.31
N PHE A 179 -6.84 -13.78 4.96
CA PHE A 179 -6.94 -13.74 6.41
C PHE A 179 -7.22 -15.13 7.02
N LEU A 180 -8.15 -15.88 6.44
CA LEU A 180 -8.52 -17.23 6.91
C LEU A 180 -7.49 -18.30 6.53
N PHE A 181 -6.78 -18.12 5.41
CA PHE A 181 -5.82 -19.08 4.88
C PHE A 181 -4.43 -18.43 4.67
N PRO A 182 -3.64 -18.22 5.73
CA PRO A 182 -2.33 -17.57 5.65
C PRO A 182 -1.36 -18.23 4.67
N ALA A 183 -1.49 -19.54 4.46
CA ALA A 183 -0.68 -20.30 3.51
C ALA A 183 -0.72 -19.73 2.07
N ILE A 184 -1.81 -19.07 1.67
CA ILE A 184 -1.91 -18.44 0.35
C ILE A 184 -0.87 -17.33 0.20
N ALA A 185 -0.63 -16.58 1.28
CA ALA A 185 0.33 -15.50 1.33
C ALA A 185 1.77 -16.00 1.56
N THR A 186 1.95 -17.06 2.36
CA THR A 186 3.26 -17.46 2.86
C THR A 186 3.89 -18.65 2.11
N TRP A 187 3.11 -19.44 1.37
CA TRP A 187 3.62 -20.66 0.71
C TRP A 187 4.71 -20.38 -0.31
N LEU A 188 4.48 -19.42 -1.23
CA LEU A 188 5.45 -19.14 -2.30
C LEU A 188 6.75 -18.52 -1.74
N PRO A 189 6.71 -17.51 -0.85
CA PRO A 189 7.91 -17.04 -0.17
C PRO A 189 8.64 -18.16 0.59
N GLY A 190 7.92 -19.02 1.32
CA GLY A 190 8.51 -20.14 2.04
C GLY A 190 9.21 -21.14 1.10
N TYR A 191 8.63 -21.41 -0.07
CA TYR A 191 9.23 -22.29 -1.07
C TYR A 191 10.46 -21.68 -1.74
N MET A 192 10.43 -20.37 -2.05
CA MET A 192 11.52 -19.69 -2.76
C MET A 192 12.70 -19.32 -1.87
N TYR A 193 12.43 -18.88 -0.64
CA TYR A 193 13.45 -18.33 0.26
C TYR A 193 13.86 -19.29 1.38
N GLY A 194 13.14 -20.41 1.56
CA GLY A 194 13.46 -21.44 2.54
C GLY A 194 13.43 -20.90 3.97
N ASN A 195 12.26 -20.91 4.60
CA ASN A 195 12.17 -20.80 6.06
C ASN A 195 12.52 -22.14 6.70
#